data_AF-A0A9E6B889-F1
#
_entry.id   AF-A0A9E6B889-F1
#
_cell.length_a   1.000
_cell.length_b   1.000
_cell.length_c   1.000
_cell.angle_alpha   90.00
_cell.angle_beta   90.00
_cell.angle_gamma   90.00
#
_symmetry.space_group_name_H-M   'P 1'
#
loop_
_entity.id
_entity.type
_entity.pdbx_description
1 polymer ?
#
loop_
_entity_poly.entity_id
_entity_poly.type
_entity_poly.pdbx_seq_one_letter_code
_entity_poly.pdbx_strand_id
1 'polypeptide(L)'
;MDYENFTDVEISCQHCGQRNPDLQIENRTMCQIQNIRRRLVEPMPITSGYRCDKHPIERHKTIAGEHNRAAVDIGSDSVKSFRIL
;
A
#
# COMPACT_ATOMS: atom_id res chain seq x y z
N MET A 1 -13.01 2.79 -5.93
CA MET A 1 -12.63 1.46 -5.43
C MET A 1 -13.10 1.42 -3.99
N ASP A 2 -13.93 0.46 -3.63
CA ASP A 2 -14.40 0.33 -2.24
C ASP A 2 -13.66 -0.82 -1.58
N TYR A 3 -12.59 -0.47 -0.85
CA TYR A 3 -12.01 -1.39 0.12
C TYR A 3 -12.68 -1.10 1.45
N GLU A 4 -13.32 -2.11 2.03
CA GLU A 4 -14.10 -1.94 3.27
C GLU A 4 -13.29 -1.31 4.42
N ASN A 5 -11.98 -1.58 4.46
CA ASN A 5 -11.11 -1.16 5.57
C ASN A 5 -9.98 -0.20 5.15
N PHE A 6 -9.94 0.25 3.88
CA PHE A 6 -8.88 1.10 3.36
C PHE A 6 -9.44 2.18 2.44
N THR A 7 -8.79 3.33 2.42
CA THR A 7 -9.20 4.44 1.56
C THR A 7 -8.30 4.59 0.34
N ASP A 8 -8.82 5.20 -0.72
CA ASP A 8 -8.03 5.54 -1.90
C ASP A 8 -6.86 6.50 -1.57
N VAL A 9 -7.01 7.33 -0.54
CA VAL A 9 -5.98 8.27 -0.09
C VAL A 9 -4.78 7.54 0.50
N GLU A 10 -5.03 6.51 1.32
CA GLU A 10 -3.98 5.69 1.95
C GLU A 10 -3.09 4.98 0.93
N ILE A 11 -3.64 4.61 -0.23
CA ILE A 11 -2.90 3.91 -1.29
C ILE A 11 -2.36 4.84 -2.38
N SER A 12 -2.72 6.12 -2.35
CA SER A 12 -2.26 7.12 -3.33
C SER A 12 -0.85 7.63 -3.03
N CYS A 13 -0.21 8.21 -4.03
CA CYS A 13 1.11 8.82 -3.85
C CYS A 13 1.07 9.97 -2.86
N GLN A 14 1.71 9.82 -1.71
CA GLN A 14 1.71 10.82 -0.64
C GLN A 14 2.36 12.16 -1.05
N HIS A 15 3.21 12.16 -2.07
CA HIS A 15 3.84 13.37 -2.58
C HIS A 15 2.88 14.24 -3.40
N CYS A 16 1.99 13.64 -4.22
CA CYS A 16 1.20 14.39 -5.21
C CYS A 16 -0.28 14.00 -5.30
N GLY A 17 -0.74 13.04 -4.49
CA GLY A 17 -2.10 12.53 -4.50
C GLY A 17 -2.46 11.66 -5.72
N GLN A 18 -1.51 11.38 -6.62
CA GLN A 18 -1.79 10.56 -7.79
C GLN A 18 -2.18 9.13 -7.38
N ARG A 19 -3.24 8.62 -8.01
CA ARG A 19 -3.60 7.20 -7.92
C ARG A 19 -2.63 6.36 -8.73
N ASN A 20 -2.51 5.09 -8.33
CA ASN A 20 -1.74 4.12 -9.06
C ASN A 20 -2.44 3.80 -10.40
N PRO A 21 -1.75 3.93 -11.55
CA PRO A 21 -2.31 3.54 -12.84
C PRO A 21 -2.34 2.02 -13.07
N ASP A 22 -1.59 1.24 -12.30
CA ASP A 22 -1.55 -0.23 -12.41
C ASP A 22 -2.69 -0.87 -11.59
N LEU A 23 -3.61 -1.55 -12.29
CA LEU A 23 -4.74 -2.26 -11.69
C LEU A 23 -4.30 -3.47 -10.83
N GLN A 24 -3.03 -3.89 -10.86
CA GLN A 24 -2.54 -4.96 -9.98
C GLN A 24 -2.61 -4.59 -8.51
N ILE A 25 -2.48 -3.31 -8.14
CA ILE A 25 -2.62 -2.90 -6.75
C ILE A 25 -4.03 -3.19 -6.24
N GLU A 26 -5.05 -2.93 -7.07
CA GLU A 26 -6.46 -3.17 -6.77
C GLU A 26 -6.78 -4.67 -6.79
N ASN A 27 -6.45 -5.34 -7.91
CA ASN A 27 -6.86 -6.71 -8.18
C ASN A 27 -6.15 -7.76 -7.33
N ARG A 28 -4.97 -7.45 -6.80
CA ARG A 28 -4.12 -8.43 -6.10
C ARG A 28 -3.67 -7.94 -4.74
N THR A 29 -2.94 -6.83 -4.68
CA THR A 29 -2.31 -6.38 -3.44
C THR A 29 -3.35 -6.03 -2.38
N MET A 30 -4.32 -5.18 -2.72
CA MET A 30 -5.36 -4.76 -1.77
C MET A 30 -6.35 -5.87 -1.44
N CYS A 31 -6.66 -6.78 -2.37
CA CYS A 31 -7.44 -7.98 -2.06
C CYS A 31 -6.73 -8.86 -1.00
N GLN A 32 -5.42 -9.06 -1.12
CA GLN A 32 -4.65 -9.84 -0.15
C GLN A 32 -4.59 -9.15 1.21
N ILE A 33 -4.36 -7.84 1.25
CA ILE A 33 -4.27 -7.07 2.49
C ILE A 33 -5.63 -7.01 3.19
N GLN A 34 -6.72 -6.84 2.44
CA GLN A 34 -8.08 -6.91 2.98
C GLN A 34 -8.38 -8.28 3.60
N ASN A 35 -7.87 -9.37 3.01
CA ASN A 35 -7.96 -10.71 3.61
C ASN A 35 -7.17 -10.81 4.92
N ILE A 36 -5.97 -10.24 4.98
CA ILE A 36 -5.16 -10.23 6.20
C ILE A 36 -5.87 -9.40 7.30
N ARG A 37 -6.35 -8.20 6.96
CA ARG A 37 -7.10 -7.32 7.87
C ARG A 37 -8.32 -8.01 8.48
N ARG A 38 -9.09 -8.75 7.65
CA ARG A 38 -10.24 -9.54 8.13
C ARG A 38 -9.85 -10.69 9.07
N ARG A 39 -8.71 -11.33 8.84
CA ARG A 39 -8.23 -12.44 9.68
C ARG A 39 -7.70 -11.98 11.03
N LEU A 40 -6.96 -10.87 11.03
CA LEU A 40 -6.34 -10.35 12.24
C LEU A 40 -7.31 -9.54 13.09
N VAL A 41 -8.34 -8.92 12.48
CA VAL A 41 -9.33 -8.06 13.16
C VAL A 41 -8.67 -6.86 13.89
N GLU A 42 -7.42 -6.53 13.55
CA GLU A 42 -6.61 -5.49 14.17
C GLU A 42 -6.29 -4.34 13.20
N PRO A 43 -6.22 -3.08 13.65
CA PRO A 43 -5.85 -1.96 12.79
C PRO A 43 -4.54 -2.22 12.03
N MET A 44 -4.54 -1.94 10.72
CA MET A 44 -3.39 -2.10 9.83
C MET A 44 -3.25 -0.85 8.95
N PRO A 45 -2.81 0.30 9.48
CA PRO A 45 -2.70 1.52 8.70
C PRO A 45 -1.70 1.36 7.56
N ILE A 46 -2.04 1.81 6.35
CA ILE A 46 -1.07 1.88 5.25
C ILE A 46 -0.23 3.15 5.44
N THR A 47 1.05 2.98 5.68
CA THR A 47 1.99 4.10 5.93
C THR A 47 2.59 4.64 4.65
N SER A 48 2.64 3.84 3.59
CA SER A 48 3.09 4.26 2.25
C SER A 48 2.45 3.40 1.17
N GLY A 49 1.70 4.01 0.26
CA GLY A 49 1.09 3.33 -0.89
C GLY A 49 1.93 3.47 -2.16
N TYR A 50 1.26 3.87 -3.24
CA TYR A 50 1.88 4.11 -4.55
C TYR A 50 2.96 5.20 -4.50
N ARG A 51 4.01 5.06 -5.31
CA ARG A 51 5.04 6.09 -5.54
C ARG A 51 5.20 6.32 -7.04
N CYS A 52 4.68 7.44 -7.54
CA CYS A 52 4.82 7.79 -8.95
C CYS A 52 6.29 8.06 -9.33
N ASP A 53 6.60 8.13 -10.63
CA ASP A 53 7.96 8.32 -11.13
C ASP A 53 8.61 9.63 -10.64
N LYS A 54 7.78 10.62 -10.31
CA LYS A 54 8.22 11.92 -9.78
C LYS A 54 8.35 11.95 -8.26
N HIS A 55 7.98 10.86 -7.58
CA HIS A 55 8.08 10.77 -6.13
C HIS A 55 9.55 10.97 -5.72
N PRO A 56 9.86 11.77 -4.68
CA PRO A 56 11.24 12.16 -4.34
C PRO A 56 12.22 10.99 -4.20
N ILE A 57 11.74 9.84 -3.71
CA ILE A 57 12.55 8.62 -3.55
C ILE A 57 12.74 7.87 -4.88
N GLU A 58 11.75 7.90 -5.78
CA GLU A 58 11.78 7.15 -7.04
C GLU A 58 12.45 7.94 -8.18
N ARG A 59 12.32 9.28 -8.21
CA ARG A 59 12.81 10.15 -9.30
C ARG A 59 14.30 10.07 -9.59
N HIS A 60 15.09 9.56 -8.65
CA HIS A 60 16.55 9.45 -8.75
C HIS A 60 17.00 8.05 -9.15
N LYS A 61 16.07 7.08 -9.23
CA LYS A 61 16.39 5.70 -9.61
C LYS A 61 16.29 5.52 -11.11
N THR A 62 17.18 4.69 -11.66
CA THR A 62 17.09 4.25 -13.06
C THR A 62 15.87 3.37 -13.30
N ILE A 63 15.50 2.57 -12.29
CA ILE A 63 14.35 1.68 -12.30
C ILE A 63 13.58 1.96 -11.01
N ALA A 64 12.30 2.32 -11.13
CA ALA A 64 11.45 2.57 -9.99
C ALA A 64 11.22 1.26 -9.19
N GLY A 65 11.07 1.39 -7.87
CA GLY A 65 10.79 0.25 -6.99
C GLY A 65 9.34 -0.23 -7.09
N GLU A 66 9.00 -1.30 -6.37
CA GLU A 66 7.67 -1.93 -6.45
C GLU A 66 6.51 -1.04 -5.98
N HIS A 67 6.77 0.01 -5.20
CA HIS A 67 5.74 1.01 -4.89
C HIS A 67 5.26 1.78 -6.12
N ASN A 68 6.02 1.78 -7.21
CA ASN A 68 5.57 2.33 -8.50
C ASN A 68 4.60 1.38 -9.24
N ARG A 69 4.43 0.14 -8.76
CA ARG A 69 3.61 -0.89 -9.41
C ARG A 69 2.49 -1.39 -8.52
N ALA A 70 2.79 -2.11 -7.44
CA ALA A 70 1.76 -2.79 -6.64
C ALA A 70 2.21 -3.14 -5.21
N ALA A 71 2.95 -2.26 -4.55
CA ALA A 71 3.39 -2.44 -3.16
C ALA A 71 2.79 -1.39 -2.21
N VAL A 72 2.63 -1.79 -0.94
CA VAL A 72 2.26 -0.89 0.16
C VAL A 72 3.02 -1.27 1.43
N ASP A 73 3.33 -0.28 2.23
CA ASP A 73 3.91 -0.42 3.56
C ASP A 73 2.78 -0.39 4.60
N ILE A 74 2.78 -1.36 5.51
CA ILE A 74 1.76 -1.51 6.54
C ILE A 74 2.41 -1.25 7.90
N GLY A 75 1.83 -0.31 8.65
CA GLY A 75 2.18 -0.10 10.05
C GLY A 75 1.69 -1.26 10.91
N SER A 76 2.55 -1.75 11.79
CA SER A 76 2.21 -2.75 12.79
C SER A 76 2.68 -2.25 14.15
N ASP A 77 1.84 -2.39 15.18
CA ASP A 77 2.28 -2.13 16.55
C ASP A 77 3.33 -3.17 16.96
N SER A 78 4.46 -2.68 17.48
CA SER A 78 5.68 -3.46 17.80
C SER A 78 5.45 -4.65 18.75
N VAL A 79 4.32 -4.67 19.46
CA VAL A 79 3.93 -5.71 20.42
C VAL A 79 3.24 -6.92 19.73
N LYS A 80 2.78 -6.79 18.49
CA LYS A 80 1.95 -7.79 17.79
C LYS A 80 2.55 -8.31 16.47
N SER A 81 3.83 -8.04 16.21
CA SER A 81 4.49 -8.16 14.89
C SER A 81 4.65 -9.57 14.31
N PHE A 82 4.31 -10.66 15.02
CA PHE A 82 4.57 -12.05 14.57
C PHE A 82 3.32 -12.93 14.54
N ARG A 83 2.31 -12.58 13.72
CA ARG A 83 1.12 -13.42 13.55
C ARG A 83 0.63 -13.56 12.11
N ILE A 84 1.56 -13.69 11.17
CA ILE A 84 1.23 -14.06 9.79
C ILE A 84 1.98 -15.37 9.49
N LEU A 85 1.30 -16.49 9.76
CA LEU A 85 1.68 -17.84 9.31
C LEU A 85 0.76 -18.24 8.16
#